data_AF-A0A5D6Y194-F1
#
_entry.id   AF-A0A5D6Y194-F1
#
_cell.length_a   1.000
_cell.length_b   1.000
_cell.length_c   1.000
_cell.angle_alpha   90.00
_cell.angle_beta   90.00
_cell.angle_gamma   90.00
#
_symmetry.space_group_name_H-M   'P 1'
#
loop_
_entity.id
_entity.type
_entity.pdbx_description
1 polymer ?
#
loop_
_entity_poly.entity_id
_entity_poly.type
_entity_poly.pdbx_seq_one_letter_code
_entity_poly.pdbx_strand_id
1 'polypeptide(L)'
;MKTAFLLASALASIAAVNAAVISHDAVKPFAQPAPTTSAHEAAIKFKPQIHISNGCHPYPAVDAAGNTSGGLKPSGGYSKHAPPKAGTVAGTSVKVDYKSKGVVNHALGSTSTAGEQQPLIMWDQLTPAARTALENTKFGSANVPMKDGNFMNKLGKAYPF
;
A
#
# COMPACT_ATOMS: atom_id res chain seq x y z
N MET A 1 -31.33 0.11 53.43
CA MET A 1 -30.38 -0.90 52.91
C MET A 1 -29.86 -0.41 51.58
N LYS A 2 -28.54 -0.24 51.44
CA LYS A 2 -27.87 0.30 50.24
C LYS A 2 -27.67 -0.84 49.22
N THR A 3 -28.25 -0.72 48.03
CA THR A 3 -28.01 -1.61 46.89
C THR A 3 -26.65 -1.28 46.27
N ALA A 4 -25.73 -2.24 46.29
CA ALA A 4 -24.42 -2.13 45.65
C ALA A 4 -24.49 -2.65 44.21
N PHE A 5 -24.16 -1.81 43.23
CA PHE A 5 -23.92 -2.21 41.85
C PHE A 5 -22.49 -2.75 41.72
N LEU A 6 -22.35 -4.03 41.35
CA LEU A 6 -21.08 -4.65 40.99
C LEU A 6 -20.80 -4.34 39.51
N LEU A 7 -19.80 -3.47 39.25
CA LEU A 7 -19.23 -3.28 37.92
C LEU A 7 -18.18 -4.38 37.69
N ALA A 8 -18.52 -5.37 36.86
CA ALA A 8 -17.55 -6.34 36.37
C ALA A 8 -16.80 -5.72 35.17
N SER A 9 -15.58 -5.23 35.40
CA SER A 9 -14.68 -4.82 34.32
C SER A 9 -14.08 -6.06 33.65
N ALA A 10 -14.56 -6.42 32.47
CA ALA A 10 -13.92 -7.45 31.64
C ALA A 10 -12.61 -6.89 31.05
N LEU A 11 -11.46 -7.38 31.53
CA LEU A 11 -10.20 -7.20 30.82
C LEU A 11 -10.24 -8.08 29.56
N ALA A 12 -10.41 -7.45 28.40
CA ALA A 12 -10.16 -8.12 27.13
C ALA A 12 -8.64 -8.33 26.98
N SER A 13 -8.18 -9.57 27.17
CA SER A 13 -6.81 -9.97 26.90
C SER A 13 -6.52 -9.78 25.41
N ILE A 14 -5.71 -8.79 25.05
CA ILE A 14 -5.17 -8.67 23.70
C ILE A 14 -4.09 -9.73 23.57
N ALA A 15 -4.46 -10.91 23.05
CA ALA A 15 -3.46 -11.86 22.58
C ALA A 15 -2.73 -11.22 21.39
N ALA A 16 -1.44 -10.94 21.57
CA ALA A 16 -0.59 -10.52 20.46
C ALA A 16 -0.48 -11.71 19.50
N VAL A 17 -1.25 -11.69 18.41
CA VAL A 17 -1.01 -12.58 17.27
C VAL A 17 0.34 -12.19 16.67
N ASN A 18 1.30 -13.10 16.75
CA ASN A 18 2.59 -12.94 16.07
C ASN A 18 2.35 -12.93 14.56
N ALA A 19 2.48 -11.76 13.93
CA ALA A 19 2.54 -11.61 12.48
C ALA A 19 3.62 -12.54 11.90
N ALA A 20 3.21 -13.44 11.00
CA ALA A 20 4.13 -14.37 10.34
C ALA A 20 4.60 -13.84 8.98
N VAL A 21 5.78 -14.30 8.54
CA VAL A 21 6.19 -14.18 7.14
C VAL A 21 5.68 -15.41 6.40
N ILE A 22 4.81 -15.21 5.41
CA ILE A 22 4.15 -16.30 4.66
C ILE A 22 4.49 -16.23 3.17
N SER A 23 4.16 -17.30 2.44
CA SER A 23 4.32 -17.35 1.00
C SER A 23 3.53 -16.23 0.32
N HIS A 24 4.08 -15.67 -0.75
CA HIS A 24 3.53 -14.50 -1.45
C HIS A 24 2.14 -14.76 -2.08
N ASP A 25 1.81 -16.02 -2.35
CA ASP A 25 0.51 -16.48 -2.87
C ASP A 25 -0.49 -16.82 -1.75
N ALA A 26 -0.04 -16.91 -0.50
CA ALA A 26 -0.87 -17.19 0.67
C ALA A 26 -1.41 -15.92 1.35
N VAL A 27 -0.86 -14.74 1.03
CA VAL A 27 -1.32 -13.46 1.59
C VAL A 27 -2.70 -13.13 1.02
N LYS A 28 -3.71 -13.08 1.89
CA LYS A 28 -5.07 -12.73 1.47
C LYS A 28 -5.17 -11.23 1.19
N PRO A 29 -5.63 -10.81 0.00
CA PRO A 29 -5.81 -9.40 -0.30
C PRO A 29 -6.98 -8.81 0.48
N PHE A 30 -6.93 -7.50 0.71
CA PHE A 30 -8.09 -6.73 1.15
C PHE A 30 -9.01 -6.48 -0.05
N ALA A 31 -10.31 -6.71 0.13
CA ALA A 31 -11.30 -6.15 -0.78
C ALA A 31 -11.27 -4.62 -0.68
N GLN A 32 -11.53 -3.92 -1.79
CA GLN A 32 -11.66 -2.46 -1.76
C GLN A 32 -12.93 -2.10 -0.96
N PRO A 33 -12.81 -1.43 0.20
CA PRO A 33 -13.99 -1.04 0.97
C PRO A 33 -14.74 0.10 0.27
N ALA A 34 -16.01 0.27 0.65
CA ALA A 34 -16.76 1.46 0.27
C ALA A 34 -16.12 2.71 0.90
N PRO A 35 -16.08 3.86 0.19
CA PRO A 35 -15.55 5.08 0.77
C PRO A 35 -16.48 5.61 1.87
N THR A 36 -15.88 6.10 2.95
CA THR A 36 -16.58 6.66 4.13
C THR A 36 -16.18 8.10 4.44
N THR A 37 -15.18 8.63 3.73
CA THR A 37 -14.68 10.00 3.88
C THR A 37 -14.40 10.58 2.49
N SER A 38 -14.34 11.91 2.37
CA SER A 38 -13.94 12.56 1.12
C SER A 38 -12.52 12.20 0.68
N ALA A 39 -11.62 11.89 1.63
CA ALA A 39 -10.30 11.36 1.32
C ALA A 39 -10.38 9.97 0.68
N HIS A 40 -11.27 9.09 1.17
CA HIS A 40 -11.52 7.78 0.56
C HIS A 40 -12.08 7.92 -0.86
N GLU A 41 -13.05 8.82 -1.07
CA GLU A 41 -13.59 9.10 -2.39
C GLU A 41 -12.54 9.64 -3.36
N ALA A 42 -11.70 10.58 -2.89
CA ALA A 42 -10.60 11.13 -3.68
C ALA A 42 -9.60 10.03 -4.07
N ALA A 43 -9.21 9.17 -3.13
CA ALA A 43 -8.27 8.09 -3.41
C ALA A 43 -8.81 7.09 -4.44
N ILE A 44 -10.12 6.78 -4.40
CA ILE A 44 -10.78 5.97 -5.43
C ILE A 44 -10.83 6.70 -6.78
N LYS A 45 -11.19 7.99 -6.79
CA LYS A 45 -11.29 8.82 -8.00
C LYS A 45 -9.95 9.00 -8.73
N PHE A 46 -8.86 9.17 -7.98
CA PHE A 46 -7.52 9.39 -8.52
C PHE A 46 -6.68 8.11 -8.63
N LYS A 47 -7.32 6.93 -8.50
CA LYS A 47 -6.63 5.64 -8.54
C LYS A 47 -5.91 5.45 -9.89
N PRO A 48 -4.60 5.19 -9.90
CA PRO A 48 -3.83 5.09 -11.14
C PRO A 48 -4.17 3.82 -11.92
N GLN A 49 -3.91 3.85 -13.22
CA GLN A 49 -3.79 2.66 -14.06
C GLN A 49 -2.33 2.23 -14.09
N ILE A 50 -2.03 0.96 -13.85
CA ILE A 50 -0.69 0.40 -13.98
C ILE A 50 -0.62 -0.56 -15.16
N HIS A 51 0.28 -0.28 -16.08
CA HIS A 51 0.68 -1.16 -17.15
C HIS A 51 1.95 -1.90 -16.70
N ILE A 52 1.96 -3.23 -16.79
CA ILE A 52 3.13 -4.04 -16.46
C ILE A 52 3.81 -4.42 -17.77
N SER A 53 4.87 -3.70 -18.16
CA SER A 53 5.60 -4.04 -19.39
C SER A 53 6.44 -5.31 -19.24
N ASN A 54 6.99 -5.55 -18.05
CA ASN A 54 7.71 -6.79 -17.69
C ASN A 54 7.83 -6.93 -16.16
N GLY A 55 8.21 -8.12 -15.69
CA GLY A 55 8.36 -8.42 -14.26
C GLY A 55 7.08 -8.93 -13.61
N CYS A 56 6.97 -8.74 -12.29
CA CYS A 56 5.85 -9.25 -11.52
C CYS A 56 4.66 -8.28 -11.53
N HIS A 57 3.45 -8.84 -11.52
CA HIS A 57 2.23 -8.09 -11.22
C HIS A 57 2.19 -7.68 -9.74
N PRO A 58 1.37 -6.69 -9.35
CA PRO A 58 1.16 -6.35 -7.94
C PRO A 58 0.54 -7.51 -7.15
N TYR A 59 1.09 -7.81 -5.98
CA TYR A 59 0.58 -8.79 -5.01
C TYR A 59 0.33 -8.15 -3.64
N PRO A 60 -0.59 -8.69 -2.82
CA PRO A 60 -0.78 -8.21 -1.46
C PRO A 60 0.47 -8.43 -0.61
N ALA A 61 0.94 -7.37 0.04
CA ALA A 61 2.14 -7.41 0.88
C ALA A 61 1.84 -7.81 2.33
N VAL A 62 0.61 -7.60 2.79
CA VAL A 62 0.14 -7.91 4.15
C VAL A 62 -1.34 -8.34 4.10
N ASP A 63 -1.74 -9.22 4.99
CA ASP A 63 -3.16 -9.58 5.19
C ASP A 63 -3.77 -8.91 6.45
N ALA A 64 -5.06 -9.12 6.68
CA ALA A 64 -5.78 -8.53 7.81
C ALA A 64 -5.28 -8.96 9.20
N ALA A 65 -4.63 -10.12 9.31
CA ALA A 65 -4.03 -10.63 10.55
C ALA A 65 -2.60 -10.09 10.76
N GLY A 66 -2.06 -9.33 9.81
CA GLY A 66 -0.70 -8.80 9.87
C GLY A 66 0.35 -9.75 9.33
N ASN A 67 -0.02 -10.88 8.72
CA ASN A 67 0.98 -11.72 8.06
C ASN A 67 1.51 -10.98 6.83
N THR A 68 2.83 -10.99 6.64
CA THR A 68 3.49 -10.32 5.53
C THR A 68 4.04 -11.29 4.51
N SER A 69 4.02 -10.90 3.24
CA SER A 69 4.70 -11.65 2.18
C SER A 69 6.21 -11.64 2.42
N GLY A 70 6.86 -12.79 2.30
CA GLY A 70 8.33 -12.90 2.31
C GLY A 70 9.02 -12.15 1.17
N GLY A 71 8.27 -11.74 0.15
CA GLY A 71 8.74 -10.92 -0.97
C GLY A 71 9.83 -11.56 -1.82
N LEU A 72 10.25 -10.83 -2.85
CA LEU A 72 11.46 -11.06 -3.63
C LEU A 72 12.38 -9.84 -3.47
N LYS A 73 13.62 -9.90 -3.93
CA LYS A 73 14.63 -8.82 -3.79
C LYS A 73 14.60 -7.83 -4.96
N PRO A 74 14.01 -6.62 -4.82
CA PRO A 74 14.31 -5.50 -5.71
C PRO A 74 14.98 -4.32 -5.00
N SER A 75 15.71 -3.51 -5.78
CA SER A 75 16.29 -2.21 -5.40
C SER A 75 15.59 -1.08 -6.19
N GLY A 76 15.63 0.18 -5.73
CA GLY A 76 14.81 1.25 -6.33
C GLY A 76 15.39 2.66 -6.22
N GLY A 77 14.89 3.56 -7.09
CA GLY A 77 15.16 5.00 -7.16
C GLY A 77 13.89 5.79 -7.49
N TYR A 78 13.99 7.10 -7.73
CA TYR A 78 12.84 7.99 -8.02
C TYR A 78 12.96 8.68 -9.38
N SER A 79 11.84 8.84 -10.07
CA SER A 79 11.69 9.72 -11.24
C SER A 79 10.50 10.66 -11.01
N LYS A 80 10.61 11.92 -11.43
CA LYS A 80 9.58 12.97 -11.22
C LYS A 80 9.11 13.54 -12.54
N HIS A 81 7.82 13.85 -12.64
CA HIS A 81 7.22 14.49 -13.82
C HIS A 81 6.14 15.50 -13.40
N ALA A 82 6.31 16.76 -13.79
CA ALA A 82 5.27 17.79 -13.71
C ALA A 82 5.46 18.81 -14.86
N PRO A 83 4.38 19.23 -15.56
CA PRO A 83 3.04 18.64 -15.54
C PRO A 83 3.03 17.21 -16.14
N PRO A 84 1.97 16.41 -15.92
CA PRO A 84 1.81 15.14 -16.63
C PRO A 84 1.84 15.36 -18.15
N LYS A 85 2.50 14.47 -18.88
CA LYS A 85 2.56 14.56 -20.34
C LYS A 85 1.18 14.29 -20.94
N ALA A 86 0.89 14.90 -22.09
CA ALA A 86 -0.36 14.62 -22.81
C ALA A 86 -0.50 13.10 -23.09
N GLY A 87 -1.71 12.57 -22.92
CA GLY A 87 -2.01 11.15 -23.10
C GLY A 87 -1.64 10.22 -21.93
N THR A 88 -0.94 10.72 -20.90
CA THR A 88 -0.57 9.92 -19.71
C THR A 88 -1.59 10.00 -18.57
N VAL A 89 -2.77 10.57 -18.84
CA VAL A 89 -3.90 10.66 -17.91
C VAL A 89 -5.16 10.23 -18.67
N ALA A 90 -5.95 9.33 -18.08
CA ALA A 90 -7.28 8.94 -18.55
C ALA A 90 -8.33 9.41 -17.53
N GLY A 91 -9.12 10.43 -17.89
CA GLY A 91 -10.00 11.09 -16.93
C GLY A 91 -9.20 11.71 -15.78
N THR A 92 -9.35 11.15 -14.58
CA THR A 92 -8.58 11.53 -13.38
C THR A 92 -7.49 10.53 -13.00
N SER A 93 -7.35 9.43 -13.74
CA SER A 93 -6.38 8.37 -13.45
C SER A 93 -5.10 8.59 -14.24
N VAL A 94 -3.98 8.77 -13.53
CA VAL A 94 -2.65 8.74 -14.16
C VAL A 94 -2.34 7.32 -14.66
N LYS A 95 -1.66 7.22 -15.80
CA LYS A 95 -1.17 5.96 -16.35
C LYS A 95 0.30 5.80 -16.01
N VAL A 96 0.62 4.76 -15.25
CA VAL A 96 1.98 4.40 -14.86
C VAL A 96 2.39 3.08 -15.49
N ASP A 97 3.66 2.96 -15.84
CA ASP A 97 4.27 1.76 -16.38
C ASP A 97 5.29 1.22 -15.38
N TYR A 98 5.23 -0.08 -15.13
CA TYR A 98 6.19 -0.80 -14.31
C TYR A 98 7.09 -1.63 -15.22
N LYS A 99 8.38 -1.25 -15.26
CA LYS A 99 9.35 -1.92 -16.11
C LYS A 99 10.76 -1.86 -15.55
N SER A 100 11.56 -2.84 -15.93
CA SER A 100 13.02 -2.80 -15.90
C SER A 100 13.56 -2.62 -17.33
N LYS A 101 14.67 -1.88 -17.45
CA LYS A 101 15.46 -1.77 -18.69
C LYS A 101 16.90 -2.19 -18.42
N GLY A 102 17.33 -3.32 -18.96
CA GLY A 102 18.71 -3.80 -18.86
C GLY A 102 19.13 -4.09 -17.41
N VAL A 103 20.21 -3.46 -16.96
CA VAL A 103 20.85 -3.69 -15.64
C VAL A 103 20.16 -2.93 -14.49
N VAL A 104 19.11 -2.17 -14.78
CA VAL A 104 18.40 -1.35 -13.79
C VAL A 104 17.21 -2.11 -13.22
N ASN A 105 17.01 -2.06 -11.91
CA ASN A 105 15.83 -2.64 -11.26
C ASN A 105 14.53 -1.99 -11.75
N HIS A 106 13.40 -2.66 -11.51
CA HIS A 106 12.10 -2.13 -11.88
C HIS A 106 11.81 -0.77 -11.26
N ALA A 107 11.25 0.12 -12.08
CA ALA A 107 10.79 1.43 -11.67
C ALA A 107 9.42 1.74 -12.27
N LEU A 108 8.73 2.68 -11.63
CA LEU A 108 7.52 3.28 -12.19
C LEU A 108 7.91 4.47 -13.07
N GLY A 109 7.26 4.59 -14.22
CA GLY A 109 7.36 5.76 -15.10
C GLY A 109 6.00 6.13 -15.70
N SER A 110 5.85 7.34 -16.23
CA SER A 110 4.64 7.71 -16.97
C SER A 110 4.54 6.99 -18.30
N THR A 111 3.33 6.64 -18.72
CA THR A 111 3.08 6.00 -20.02
C THR A 111 1.79 6.51 -20.66
N SER A 112 1.69 6.42 -21.99
CA SER A 112 0.43 6.64 -22.71
C SER A 112 -0.41 5.35 -22.81
N THR A 113 0.21 4.19 -22.61
CA THR A 113 -0.43 2.87 -22.64
C THR A 113 -1.42 2.72 -21.50
N ALA A 114 -2.63 2.26 -21.80
CA ALA A 114 -3.62 1.95 -20.78
C ALA A 114 -3.14 0.77 -19.90
N GLY A 115 -3.56 0.79 -18.64
CA GLY A 115 -3.23 -0.25 -17.66
C GLY A 115 -4.44 -0.65 -16.83
N GLU A 116 -4.22 -1.60 -15.93
CA GLU A 116 -5.25 -2.09 -15.02
C GLU A 116 -5.31 -1.25 -13.75
N GLN A 117 -6.47 -1.22 -13.10
CA GLN A 117 -6.62 -0.71 -11.75
C GLN A 117 -6.70 -1.87 -10.75
N GLN A 118 -6.08 -1.72 -9.59
CA GLN A 118 -6.12 -2.73 -8.52
C GLN A 118 -7.19 -2.36 -7.49
N PRO A 119 -7.69 -3.33 -6.70
CA PRO A 119 -8.41 -3.02 -5.46
C PRO A 119 -7.56 -2.13 -4.55
N LEU A 120 -8.14 -1.03 -4.07
CA LEU A 120 -7.45 -0.07 -3.21
C LEU A 120 -7.83 -0.30 -1.75
N ILE A 121 -6.84 -0.33 -0.87
CA ILE A 121 -7.01 -0.20 0.58
C ILE A 121 -6.15 0.97 1.05
N MET A 122 -6.74 1.93 1.74
CA MET A 122 -5.99 3.07 2.30
C MET A 122 -5.34 2.72 3.64
N TRP A 123 -4.29 3.48 4.00
CA TRP A 123 -3.52 3.25 5.23
C TRP A 123 -4.41 3.26 6.48
N ASP A 124 -5.34 4.20 6.55
CA ASP A 124 -6.28 4.36 7.65
C ASP A 124 -7.39 3.28 7.68
N GLN A 125 -7.64 2.61 6.56
CA GLN A 125 -8.60 1.50 6.43
C GLN A 125 -7.99 0.13 6.77
N LEU A 126 -6.66 0.03 6.92
CA LEU A 126 -6.00 -1.21 7.36
C LEU A 126 -6.34 -1.54 8.82
N THR A 127 -6.40 -2.84 9.13
CA THR A 127 -6.47 -3.30 10.52
C THR A 127 -5.22 -2.84 11.30
N PRO A 128 -5.32 -2.69 12.63
CA PRO A 128 -4.16 -2.38 13.45
C PRO A 128 -3.01 -3.38 13.24
N ALA A 129 -3.32 -4.68 13.17
CA ALA A 129 -2.31 -5.72 12.93
C ALA A 129 -1.59 -5.55 11.59
N ALA A 130 -2.32 -5.27 10.50
CA ALA A 130 -1.72 -5.04 9.19
C ALA A 130 -0.85 -3.77 9.17
N ARG A 131 -1.31 -2.70 9.80
CA ARG A 131 -0.55 -1.45 9.90
C ARG A 131 0.74 -1.64 10.70
N THR A 132 0.66 -2.27 11.87
CA THR A 132 1.82 -2.63 12.71
C THR A 132 2.80 -3.52 11.95
N ALA A 133 2.32 -4.46 11.15
CA ALA A 133 3.21 -5.31 10.34
C ALA A 133 3.94 -4.51 9.25
N LEU A 134 3.24 -3.64 8.51
CA LEU A 134 3.86 -2.78 7.50
C LEU A 134 4.86 -1.77 8.09
N GLU A 135 4.66 -1.33 9.33
CA GLU A 135 5.61 -0.47 10.04
C GLU A 135 6.93 -1.19 10.35
N ASN A 136 6.84 -2.42 10.84
CA ASN A 136 7.93 -3.12 11.51
C ASN A 136 8.64 -4.17 10.64
N THR A 137 7.98 -4.73 9.63
CA THR A 137 8.56 -5.78 8.80
C THR A 137 9.70 -5.25 7.94
N LYS A 138 10.82 -6.01 7.92
CA LYS A 138 11.97 -5.75 7.07
C LYS A 138 11.80 -6.46 5.72
N PHE A 139 11.39 -5.73 4.68
CA PHE A 139 11.23 -6.24 3.31
C PHE A 139 12.56 -6.30 2.52
N GLY A 140 13.65 -6.69 3.18
CA GLY A 140 15.00 -6.71 2.59
C GLY A 140 15.43 -5.32 2.10
N SER A 141 15.66 -5.18 0.79
CA SER A 141 16.03 -3.90 0.16
C SER A 141 14.84 -3.02 -0.18
N ALA A 142 13.61 -3.55 -0.13
CA ALA A 142 12.39 -2.78 -0.33
C ALA A 142 11.98 -2.06 0.96
N ASN A 143 11.37 -0.89 0.81
CA ASN A 143 10.90 -0.07 1.93
C ASN A 143 9.46 0.34 1.68
N VAL A 144 8.60 0.14 2.68
CA VAL A 144 7.19 0.59 2.64
C VAL A 144 7.17 2.13 2.57
N PRO A 145 6.72 2.73 1.45
CA PRO A 145 6.83 4.19 1.27
C PRO A 145 5.78 4.98 2.05
N MET A 146 4.65 4.36 2.38
CA MET A 146 3.49 5.00 3.05
C MET A 146 3.47 4.83 4.57
N LYS A 147 4.45 4.15 5.15
CA LYS A 147 4.54 3.99 6.61
C LYS A 147 4.88 5.32 7.28
N ASP A 148 4.50 5.49 8.54
CA ASP A 148 4.55 6.75 9.28
C ASP A 148 5.96 7.36 9.29
N GLY A 149 6.99 6.54 9.55
CA GLY A 149 8.40 6.97 9.55
C GLY A 149 8.97 7.38 8.18
N ASN A 150 8.28 7.02 7.08
CA ASN A 150 8.74 7.29 5.72
C ASN A 150 7.89 8.33 4.98
N PHE A 151 6.59 8.38 5.25
CA PHE A 151 5.59 9.04 4.40
C PHE A 151 5.96 10.50 4.09
N MET A 152 6.20 11.32 5.11
CA MET A 152 6.51 12.74 4.92
C MET A 152 7.83 12.97 4.16
N ASN A 153 8.86 12.17 4.44
CA ASN A 153 10.12 12.24 3.70
C ASN A 153 9.93 11.82 2.23
N LYS A 154 9.10 10.81 1.96
CA LYS A 154 8.76 10.41 0.59
C LYS A 154 7.98 11.51 -0.13
N LEU A 155 7.04 12.19 0.54
CA LEU A 155 6.34 13.34 -0.02
C LEU A 155 7.31 14.48 -0.36
N GLY A 156 8.24 14.83 0.54
CA GLY A 156 9.27 15.84 0.27
C GLY A 156 10.16 15.47 -0.93
N LYS A 157 10.54 14.19 -1.04
CA LYS A 157 11.27 13.67 -2.20
C LYS A 157 10.42 13.65 -3.47
N ALA A 158 9.11 13.44 -3.38
CA ALA A 158 8.20 13.39 -4.51
C ALA A 158 7.74 14.77 -4.98
N TYR A 159 7.92 15.82 -4.17
CA TYR A 159 7.55 17.19 -4.53
C TYR A 159 8.19 17.59 -5.86
N PRO A 160 7.38 17.98 -6.88
CA PRO A 160 7.86 18.22 -8.23
C PRO A 160 7.95 19.72 -8.61
N PHE A 161 7.74 20.61 -7.64
CA PHE A 161 7.85 22.07 -7.78
C PHE A 161 8.98 22.61 -6.90
#